data_AF-G5KBP5-F1
#
_entry.id   AF-G5KBP5-F1
#
_cell.length_a   1.000
_cell.length_b   1.000
_cell.length_c   1.000
_cell.angle_alpha   90.00
_cell.angle_beta   90.00
_cell.angle_gamma   90.00
#
_symmetry.space_group_name_H-M   'P 1'
#
loop_
_entity.id
_entity.type
_entity.pdbx_description
1 polymer ?
#
loop_
_entity_poly.entity_id
_entity_poly.type
_entity_poly.pdbx_seq_one_letter_code
_entity_poly.pdbx_strand_id
1 'polypeptide(L)'
;MKHPFVIAIFLGLVGNRCHWPEIIVTSPMIPAYEGIIGRATAPIAGLILFILGYDLKINLKTIRPLAKLIVVRFSFYSLVILGFFILFPKFMPNDHFKLAVLIYFMCPTGFALPAIISPIFNSEEDELFSATFISLSLVVNLVIYTLIVIFMVH
;
A
#
# COMPACT_ATOMS: atom_id res chain seq x y z
N MET A 1 -1.51 20.89 5.33
CA MET A 1 -2.22 20.01 4.36
C MET A 1 -2.33 20.71 3.01
N LYS A 2 -1.29 20.66 2.16
CA LYS A 2 -1.34 21.23 0.80
C LYS A 2 -1.30 20.17 -0.31
N HIS A 3 -0.86 18.95 0.00
CA HIS A 3 -0.72 17.90 -0.99
C HIS A 3 -2.10 17.33 -1.37
N PRO A 4 -2.50 17.34 -2.66
CA PRO A 4 -3.82 16.89 -3.12
C PRO A 4 -4.20 15.49 -2.62
N PHE A 5 -3.24 14.56 -2.58
CA PHE A 5 -3.43 13.22 -2.04
C PHE A 5 -3.91 13.21 -0.58
N VAL A 6 -3.32 14.06 0.28
CA VAL A 6 -3.68 14.12 1.70
C VAL A 6 -5.08 14.71 1.87
N ILE A 7 -5.43 15.70 1.04
CA ILE A 7 -6.77 16.27 1.00
C ILE A 7 -7.80 15.22 0.57
N ALA A 8 -7.48 14.42 -0.46
CA ALA A 8 -8.35 13.34 -0.92
C ALA A 8 -8.60 12.28 0.16
N ILE A 9 -7.56 11.85 0.89
CA ILE A 9 -7.71 10.91 2.02
C ILE A 9 -8.62 11.52 3.09
N PHE A 10 -8.36 12.78 3.47
CA PHE A 10 -9.14 13.45 4.51
C PHE A 10 -10.62 13.59 4.10
N LEU A 11 -10.90 14.04 2.87
CA LEU A 11 -12.25 14.12 2.33
C LEU A 11 -12.91 12.75 2.24
N GLY A 12 -12.18 11.69 1.89
CA GLY A 12 -12.68 10.32 1.90
C GLY A 12 -13.12 9.87 3.28
N LEU A 13 -12.32 10.15 4.31
CA LEU A 13 -12.65 9.83 5.71
C LEU A 13 -13.86 10.63 6.20
N VAL A 14 -13.90 11.94 5.94
CA VAL A 14 -15.03 12.80 6.28
C VAL A 14 -16.29 12.35 5.54
N GLY A 15 -16.19 12.05 4.25
CA GLY A 15 -17.29 11.57 3.43
C GLY A 15 -17.85 10.23 3.91
N ASN A 16 -16.98 9.30 4.33
CA ASN A 16 -17.40 8.05 4.95
C ASN A 16 -18.14 8.29 6.27
N ARG A 17 -17.63 9.20 7.11
CA ARG A 17 -18.29 9.58 8.38
C ARG A 17 -19.65 10.26 8.16
N CYS A 18 -19.79 10.98 7.05
CA CYS A 18 -21.04 11.61 6.63
C CYS A 18 -21.97 10.68 5.84
N HIS A 19 -21.65 9.38 5.74
CA HIS A 19 -22.45 8.38 5.03
C HIS A 19 -22.69 8.71 3.55
N TRP A 20 -21.79 9.45 2.90
CA TRP A 20 -21.90 9.76 1.46
C TRP A 20 -22.06 8.53 0.57
N PRO A 21 -21.35 7.39 0.82
CA PRO A 21 -21.56 6.19 0.00
C PRO A 21 -23.01 5.71 0.02
N GLU A 22 -23.68 5.74 1.18
CA GLU A 22 -25.07 5.29 1.33
C GLU A 22 -26.05 6.23 0.63
N ILE A 23 -25.80 7.54 0.71
CA ILE A 23 -26.58 8.58 0.02
C ILE A 23 -26.43 8.44 -1.50
N ILE A 24 -25.21 8.14 -1.96
CA ILE A 24 -24.92 7.93 -3.38
C ILE A 24 -25.64 6.67 -3.85
N VAL A 25 -25.52 5.53 -3.15
CA VAL A 25 -26.15 4.23 -3.51
C VAL A 25 -27.67 4.30 -3.63
N THR A 26 -28.32 5.17 -2.85
CA THR A 26 -29.77 5.35 -2.87
C THR A 26 -30.26 6.38 -3.88
N SER A 27 -29.34 7.08 -4.55
CA SER A 27 -29.65 8.13 -5.52
C SER A 27 -29.96 7.58 -6.92
N PRO A 28 -30.86 8.21 -7.69
CA PRO A 28 -31.06 7.89 -9.11
C PRO A 28 -29.81 8.08 -9.98
N MET A 29 -28.76 8.74 -9.46
CA MET A 29 -27.49 8.97 -10.16
C MET A 29 -26.52 7.78 -10.09
N ILE A 30 -26.89 6.67 -9.43
CA ILE A 30 -26.00 5.52 -9.29
C ILE A 30 -25.45 4.95 -10.58
N PRO A 31 -26.27 4.70 -11.62
CA PRO A 31 -25.75 4.13 -12.86
C PRO A 31 -24.68 5.02 -13.50
N ALA A 32 -24.81 6.35 -13.37
CA ALA A 32 -23.82 7.30 -13.83
C ALA A 32 -22.56 7.28 -12.94
N TYR A 33 -22.72 7.28 -11.62
CA TYR A 33 -21.62 7.22 -10.67
C TYR A 33 -20.76 5.96 -10.85
N GLU A 34 -21.38 4.78 -10.83
CA GLU A 34 -20.68 3.50 -11.03
C GLU A 34 -20.06 3.43 -12.42
N GLY A 35 -20.77 3.91 -13.44
CA GLY A 35 -20.27 3.96 -14.81
C GLY A 35 -19.03 4.85 -14.97
N ILE A 36 -18.92 5.96 -14.24
CA ILE A 36 -17.77 6.86 -14.25
C ILE A 36 -16.64 6.28 -13.41
N ILE A 37 -16.93 5.91 -12.16
CA ILE A 37 -15.92 5.38 -11.23
C ILE A 37 -15.31 4.11 -11.80
N GLY A 38 -16.11 3.14 -12.25
CA GLY A 38 -15.60 1.89 -12.81
C GLY A 38 -14.71 2.11 -14.03
N ARG A 39 -15.10 2.98 -14.97
CA ARG A 39 -14.28 3.32 -16.15
C ARG A 39 -13.00 4.07 -15.78
N ALA A 40 -13.04 4.91 -14.76
CA ALA A 40 -11.88 5.65 -14.29
C ALA A 40 -10.91 4.75 -13.51
N THR A 41 -11.41 3.93 -12.57
CA THR A 41 -10.56 3.15 -11.65
C THR A 41 -10.00 1.88 -12.29
N ALA A 42 -10.71 1.26 -13.23
CA ALA A 42 -10.25 0.05 -13.91
C ALA A 42 -8.83 0.18 -14.52
N PRO A 43 -8.51 1.22 -15.31
CA PRO A 43 -7.16 1.39 -15.84
C PRO A 43 -6.16 1.88 -14.81
N ILE A 44 -6.58 2.63 -13.78
CA ILE A 44 -5.68 3.26 -12.81
C ILE A 44 -4.85 2.21 -12.05
N ALA A 45 -5.46 1.12 -11.57
CA ALA A 45 -4.72 0.08 -10.84
C ALA A 45 -3.64 -0.58 -11.70
N GLY A 46 -3.98 -0.91 -12.95
CA GLY A 46 -3.03 -1.46 -13.92
C GLY A 46 -1.91 -0.48 -14.27
N LEU A 47 -2.24 0.79 -14.48
CA LEU A 47 -1.26 1.86 -14.76
C LEU A 47 -0.32 2.09 -13.57
N ILE A 48 -0.81 2.05 -12.33
CA ILE A 48 0.05 2.18 -11.13
C ILE A 48 1.05 1.03 -11.09
N LEU A 49 0.61 -0.22 -11.25
CA LEU A 49 1.50 -1.37 -11.26
C LEU A 49 2.50 -1.31 -12.43
N PHE A 50 2.05 -0.83 -13.60
CA PHE A 50 2.90 -0.65 -14.76
C PHE A 50 3.99 0.41 -14.52
N ILE A 51 3.64 1.59 -13.99
CA ILE A 51 4.60 2.66 -13.67
C ILE A 51 5.59 2.18 -12.62
N LEU A 52 5.11 1.53 -11.55
CA LEU A 52 5.98 0.96 -10.52
C LEU A 52 6.94 -0.09 -11.11
N GLY A 53 6.46 -0.94 -12.02
CA GLY A 53 7.32 -1.89 -12.73
C GLY A 53 8.34 -1.20 -13.65
N TYR A 54 7.92 -0.14 -14.34
CA TYR A 54 8.77 0.65 -15.24
C TYR A 54 9.90 1.37 -14.50
N ASP A 55 9.61 1.93 -13.33
CA ASP A 55 10.58 2.64 -12.50
C ASP A 55 11.60 1.72 -11.81
N LEU A 56 11.47 0.39 -11.97
CA LEU A 56 12.43 -0.59 -11.47
C LEU A 56 13.77 -0.50 -12.24
N LYS A 57 14.64 0.42 -11.84
CA LYS A 57 16.00 0.55 -12.38
C LYS A 57 17.00 -0.14 -11.45
N ILE A 58 17.35 -1.39 -11.77
CA ILE A 58 18.34 -2.15 -10.99
C ILE A 58 19.74 -1.64 -11.31
N ASN A 59 20.36 -0.98 -10.32
CA ASN A 59 21.77 -0.64 -10.38
C ASN A 59 22.54 -1.51 -9.38
N LEU A 60 23.56 -2.26 -9.83
CA LEU A 60 24.36 -3.12 -8.95
C LEU A 60 25.03 -2.36 -7.81
N LYS A 61 25.27 -1.05 -7.97
CA LYS A 61 25.81 -0.20 -6.90
C LYS A 61 24.79 0.04 -5.78
N THR A 62 23.49 0.09 -6.09
CA THR A 62 22.41 0.36 -5.12
C THR A 62 21.73 -0.91 -4.61
N ILE A 63 21.95 -2.07 -5.23
CA ILE A 63 21.30 -3.32 -4.84
C ILE A 63 21.60 -3.75 -3.40
N ARG A 64 22.85 -3.53 -2.94
CA ARG A 64 23.26 -3.86 -1.57
C ARG A 64 22.55 -2.99 -0.52
N PRO A 65 22.54 -1.65 -0.64
CA PRO A 65 21.77 -0.81 0.28
C PRO A 65 20.26 -1.06 0.18
N LEU A 66 19.71 -1.31 -1.02
CA LEU A 66 18.30 -1.67 -1.19
C LEU A 66 17.94 -2.97 -0.45
N ALA A 67 18.73 -4.02 -0.64
CA ALA A 67 18.52 -5.29 0.05
C ALA A 67 18.61 -5.14 1.57
N LYS A 68 19.59 -4.36 2.06
CA LYS A 68 19.70 -4.06 3.51
C LYS A 68 18.44 -3.35 4.02
N LEU A 69 17.91 -2.38 3.27
CA LEU A 69 16.71 -1.66 3.65
C LEU A 69 15.45 -2.56 3.66
N ILE A 70 15.32 -3.46 2.69
CA ILE A 70 14.25 -4.47 2.66
C ILE A 70 14.33 -5.37 3.89
N VAL A 71 15.52 -5.87 4.25
CA VAL A 71 15.71 -6.71 5.45
C VAL A 71 15.35 -5.95 6.73
N VAL A 72 15.78 -4.69 6.86
CA VAL A 72 15.43 -3.83 8.01
C VAL A 72 13.92 -3.66 8.11
N ARG A 73 13.24 -3.42 6.98
CA ARG A 73 11.78 -3.27 6.93
C ARG A 73 11.06 -4.54 7.42
N PHE A 74 11.42 -5.70 6.90
CA PHE A 74 10.80 -6.96 7.33
C PHE A 74 11.10 -7.31 8.78
N SER A 75 12.29 -6.98 9.26
CA SER A 75 12.66 -7.17 10.67
C SER A 75 11.75 -6.33 11.56
N PHE A 76 11.54 -5.06 11.20
CA PHE A 76 10.64 -4.16 11.93
C PHE A 76 9.18 -4.65 11.90
N TYR A 77 8.68 -5.06 10.74
CA TYR A 77 7.32 -5.60 10.63
C TYR A 77 7.12 -6.88 11.44
N SER A 78 8.10 -7.78 11.42
CA SER A 78 8.05 -9.02 12.22
C SER A 78 8.00 -8.70 13.72
N LEU A 79 8.77 -7.71 14.18
CA LEU A 79 8.75 -7.25 15.56
C LEU A 79 7.37 -6.67 15.93
N VAL A 80 6.79 -5.84 15.07
CA VAL A 80 5.45 -5.27 15.31
C VAL A 80 4.39 -6.36 15.35
N ILE A 81 4.41 -7.33 14.44
CA ILE A 81 3.50 -8.47 14.42
C ILE A 81 3.62 -9.29 15.71
N LEU A 82 4.84 -9.58 16.15
CA LEU A 82 5.09 -10.25 17.44
C LEU A 82 4.50 -9.43 18.61
N GLY A 83 4.62 -8.11 18.56
CA GLY A 83 3.97 -7.19 19.49
C GLY A 83 2.45 -7.36 19.52
N PHE A 84 1.79 -7.57 18.38
CA PHE A 84 0.35 -7.85 18.36
C PHE A 84 -0.02 -9.17 19.05
N PHE A 85 0.80 -10.22 18.92
CA PHE A 85 0.58 -11.48 19.64
C PHE A 85 0.70 -11.31 21.16
N ILE A 86 1.60 -10.44 21.62
CA ILE A 86 1.83 -10.19 23.05
C ILE A 86 0.77 -9.24 23.64
N LEU A 87 0.44 -8.16 22.93
CA LEU A 87 -0.47 -7.10 23.41
C LEU A 87 -1.94 -7.44 23.20
N PHE A 88 -2.27 -8.21 22.16
CA PHE A 88 -3.65 -8.57 21.80
C PHE A 88 -3.86 -10.10 21.71
N PRO A 89 -3.47 -10.88 22.73
CA PRO A 89 -3.51 -12.35 22.68
C PRO A 89 -4.94 -12.90 22.60
N LYS A 90 -5.95 -12.12 22.97
CA LYS A 90 -7.37 -12.49 22.85
C LYS A 90 -7.95 -12.27 21.45
N PHE A 91 -7.35 -11.37 20.66
CA PHE A 91 -7.81 -11.06 19.30
C PHE A 91 -7.04 -11.83 18.23
N MET A 92 -5.77 -12.16 18.46
CA MET A 92 -4.97 -12.95 17.51
C MET A 92 -5.47 -14.37 17.19
N PRO A 93 -6.24 -15.05 18.06
CA PRO A 93 -6.90 -16.30 17.70
C PRO A 93 -8.01 -16.13 16.66
N ASN A 94 -8.55 -14.93 16.46
CA ASN A 94 -9.53 -14.66 15.43
C ASN A 94 -8.83 -14.55 14.06
N ASP A 95 -9.22 -15.43 13.13
CA ASP A 95 -8.56 -15.51 11.82
C ASP A 95 -8.68 -14.23 11.00
N HIS A 96 -9.82 -13.52 11.06
CA HIS A 96 -9.98 -12.24 10.35
C HIS A 96 -9.05 -11.16 10.92
N PHE A 97 -8.95 -11.06 12.25
CA PHE A 97 -8.07 -10.09 12.89
C PHE A 97 -6.59 -10.40 12.60
N LYS A 98 -6.19 -11.66 12.74
CA LYS A 98 -4.83 -12.13 12.43
C LYS A 98 -4.47 -11.86 10.97
N LEU A 99 -5.37 -12.21 10.04
CA LEU A 99 -5.18 -11.96 8.61
C LEU A 99 -5.06 -10.46 8.32
N ALA A 100 -5.90 -9.62 8.94
CA ALA A 100 -5.82 -8.17 8.77
C ALA A 100 -4.46 -7.61 9.23
N VAL A 101 -3.94 -8.05 10.39
CA VAL A 101 -2.62 -7.64 10.88
C VAL A 101 -1.52 -8.10 9.93
N LEU A 102 -1.53 -9.37 9.52
CA LEU A 102 -0.51 -9.93 8.64
C LEU A 102 -0.51 -9.26 7.28
N ILE A 103 -1.67 -9.11 6.63
CA ILE A 103 -1.79 -8.44 5.34
C ILE A 103 -1.35 -6.99 5.46
N TYR A 104 -1.78 -6.26 6.51
CA TYR A 104 -1.44 -4.85 6.67
C TYR A 104 0.06 -4.60 6.74
N PHE A 105 0.77 -5.38 7.57
CA PHE A 105 2.22 -5.20 7.72
C PHE A 105 3.03 -5.86 6.60
N MET A 106 2.50 -6.87 5.89
CA MET A 106 3.21 -7.50 4.77
C MET A 106 2.88 -6.87 3.40
N CYS A 107 1.97 -5.90 3.35
CA CYS A 107 1.59 -5.20 2.12
C CYS A 107 2.72 -4.32 1.58
N PRO A 108 2.87 -4.15 0.24
CA PRO A 108 3.78 -3.16 -0.36
C PRO A 108 3.66 -1.76 0.24
N THR A 109 4.76 -1.02 0.16
CA THR A 109 4.76 0.42 0.45
C THR A 109 3.76 1.11 -0.47
N GLY A 110 2.96 2.03 0.07
CA GLY A 110 1.96 2.74 -0.70
C GLY A 110 2.59 3.50 -1.87
N PHE A 111 2.00 3.37 -3.07
CA PHE A 111 2.45 4.04 -4.29
C PHE A 111 2.55 5.57 -4.17
N ALA A 112 1.79 6.16 -3.25
CA ALA A 112 1.78 7.60 -3.01
C ALA A 112 2.96 8.08 -2.15
N LEU A 113 3.72 7.16 -1.54
CA LEU A 113 4.81 7.51 -0.63
C LEU A 113 5.86 8.43 -1.29
N PRO A 114 6.37 8.16 -2.51
CA PRO A 114 7.30 9.06 -3.20
C PRO A 114 6.75 10.46 -3.37
N ALA A 115 5.48 10.59 -3.77
CA ALA A 115 4.85 11.90 -3.96
C ALA A 115 4.76 12.69 -2.63
N ILE A 116 4.59 12.00 -1.50
CA ILE A 116 4.52 12.63 -0.18
C ILE A 116 5.90 13.08 0.31
N ILE A 117 6.93 12.26 0.09
CA ILE A 117 8.29 12.51 0.59
C ILE A 117 9.20 13.20 -0.41
N SER A 118 8.73 13.47 -1.64
CA SER A 118 9.48 14.14 -2.69
C SER A 118 10.14 15.46 -2.27
N PRO A 119 9.58 16.29 -1.35
CA PRO A 119 10.26 17.50 -0.89
C PRO A 119 11.55 17.24 -0.09
N ILE A 120 11.80 16.00 0.32
CA ILE A 120 12.97 15.59 1.13
C ILE A 120 14.10 15.07 0.24
N PHE A 121 13.82 14.76 -1.03
CA PHE A 121 14.85 14.30 -1.97
C PHE A 121 15.78 15.46 -2.32
N ASN A 122 17.09 15.25 -2.15
CA ASN A 122 18.11 16.26 -2.43
C ASN A 122 18.70 16.09 -3.83
N SER A 123 18.45 14.95 -4.47
CA SER A 123 18.99 14.59 -5.78
C SER A 123 18.05 13.65 -6.54
N GLU A 124 18.24 13.56 -7.86
CA GLU A 124 17.55 12.57 -8.71
C GLU A 124 17.92 11.13 -8.30
N GLU A 125 19.12 10.92 -7.76
CA GLU A 125 19.53 9.60 -7.23
C GLU A 125 18.67 9.16 -6.05
N ASP A 126 18.27 10.09 -5.16
CA ASP A 126 17.39 9.79 -4.02
C ASP A 126 15.99 9.37 -4.49
N GLU A 127 15.47 10.05 -5.51
CA GLU A 127 14.17 9.75 -6.12
C GLU A 127 14.19 8.38 -6.79
N LEU A 128 15.21 8.11 -7.61
CA LEU A 128 15.42 6.81 -8.26
C LEU A 128 15.64 5.68 -7.24
N PHE A 129 16.39 5.95 -6.16
CA PHE A 129 16.60 4.97 -5.09
C PHE A 129 15.29 4.62 -4.38
N SER A 130 14.48 5.64 -4.04
CA SER A 130 13.16 5.45 -3.42
C SER A 130 12.19 4.71 -4.33
N ALA A 131 12.13 5.07 -5.61
CA ALA A 131 11.29 4.41 -6.60
C ALA A 131 11.68 2.92 -6.75
N THR A 132 12.97 2.64 -6.98
CA THR A 132 13.48 1.26 -7.07
C THR A 132 13.23 0.47 -5.79
N PHE A 133 13.36 1.08 -4.60
CA PHE A 133 13.04 0.43 -3.33
C PHE A 133 11.57 0.01 -3.24
N ILE A 134 10.65 0.88 -3.64
CA ILE A 134 9.21 0.60 -3.60
C ILE A 134 8.85 -0.49 -4.58
N SER A 135 9.35 -0.41 -5.81
CA SER A 135 9.12 -1.41 -6.86
C SER A 135 9.66 -2.78 -6.44
N LEU A 136 10.89 -2.84 -5.91
CA LEU A 136 11.48 -4.10 -5.44
C LEU A 136 10.72 -4.64 -4.22
N SER A 137 10.34 -3.78 -3.27
CA SER A 137 9.50 -4.17 -2.13
C SER A 137 8.15 -4.72 -2.58
N LEU A 138 7.57 -4.18 -3.65
CA LEU A 138 6.31 -4.67 -4.20
C LEU A 138 6.43 -6.08 -4.77
N VAL A 139 7.52 -6.38 -5.49
CA VAL A 139 7.80 -7.74 -5.97
C VAL A 139 7.94 -8.70 -4.80
N VAL A 140 8.74 -8.35 -3.78
CA VAL A 140 8.92 -9.21 -2.60
C VAL A 140 7.61 -9.41 -1.84
N ASN A 141 6.81 -8.36 -1.66
CA ASN A 141 5.55 -8.45 -0.94
C ASN A 141 4.48 -9.22 -1.72
N LEU A 142 4.52 -9.20 -3.06
CA LEU A 142 3.64 -10.04 -3.87
C LEU A 142 3.93 -11.53 -3.67
N VAL A 143 5.21 -11.90 -3.56
CA VAL A 143 5.60 -13.28 -3.20
C VAL A 143 5.08 -13.63 -1.81
N ILE A 144 5.29 -12.77 -0.81
CA ILE A 144 4.84 -13.02 0.57
C ILE A 144 3.33 -13.11 0.66
N TYR A 145 2.60 -12.21 0.00
CA TYR A 145 1.14 -12.26 -0.05
C TYR A 145 0.64 -13.57 -0.64
N THR A 146 1.26 -14.02 -1.74
CA THR A 146 0.93 -15.32 -2.35
C THR A 146 1.14 -16.46 -1.36
N LEU A 147 2.24 -16.45 -0.61
CA LEU A 147 2.49 -17.45 0.45
C LEU A 147 1.43 -17.37 1.55
N ILE A 148 1.08 -16.18 2.05
CA ILE A 148 0.04 -16.00 3.08
C ILE A 148 -1.29 -16.59 2.60
N VAL A 149 -1.71 -16.27 1.38
CA VAL A 149 -2.98 -16.77 0.82
C VAL A 149 -2.96 -18.30 0.71
N ILE A 150 -1.88 -18.88 0.17
CA ILE A 150 -1.75 -20.33 0.00
C ILE A 150 -1.76 -21.07 1.35
N PHE A 151 -1.09 -20.54 2.37
CA PHE A 151 -0.90 -21.23 3.65
C PHE A 151 -1.95 -20.92 4.71
N MET A 152 -2.73 -19.84 4.57
CA MET A 152 -3.69 -19.40 5.62
C MET A 152 -5.14 -19.34 5.17
N VAL A 153 -5.44 -19.42 3.87
CA VAL A 153 -6.81 -19.39 3.34
C VAL A 153 -7.28 -20.81 2.94
N HIS A 154 -6.63 -21.84 3.48
CA HIS A 154 -7.07 -23.23 3.46
C HIS A 154 -7.43 -23.68 4.87
#